data_AF-A0AAN8S1E5-F1
#
_entry.id   AF-A0AAN8S1E5-F1
#
_cell.length_a   1.000
_cell.length_b   1.000
_cell.length_c   1.000
_cell.angle_alpha   90.00
_cell.angle_beta   90.00
_cell.angle_gamma   90.00
#
_symmetry.space_group_name_H-M   'P 1'
#
loop_
_entity.id
_entity.type
_entity.pdbx_description
1 polymer ?
#
loop_
_entity_poly.entity_id
_entity_poly.type
_entity_poly.pdbx_seq_one_letter_code
_entity_poly.pdbx_strand_id
1 'polypeptide(L)' 'MKSRIMFLVFDLNNLLPSGEKSVEGYSITIEQATRHQAGVYQCKASNGVGKPVEQSIVLHVLCKYQHLFT' A
#
# COMPACT_ATOMS: atom_id res chain seq x y z
N MET A 1 -26.60 -1.81 -14.33
CA MET A 1 -26.11 -1.43 -12.99
C MET A 1 -24.61 -1.71 -12.96
N LYS A 2 -23.74 -0.72 -13.22
CA LYS A 2 -22.28 -0.89 -13.14
C LYS A 2 -21.85 -0.49 -11.73
N SER A 3 -21.67 -1.46 -10.85
CA SER A 3 -21.08 -1.22 -9.54
C SER A 3 -19.60 -0.91 -9.75
N ARG A 4 -19.19 0.36 -9.69
CA ARG A 4 -17.77 0.74 -9.69
C ARG A 4 -17.24 0.41 -8.30
N ILE A 5 -16.56 -0.72 -8.15
CA ILE A 5 -15.85 -1.01 -6.91
C ILE A 5 -14.67 -0.05 -6.85
N MET A 6 -14.70 0.89 -5.91
CA MET A 6 -13.57 1.78 -5.64
C MET A 6 -12.62 1.05 -4.71
N PHE A 7 -11.39 0.87 -5.17
CA PHE A 7 -10.29 0.36 -4.37
C PHE A 7 -9.42 1.55 -3.97
N LEU A 8 -9.24 1.74 -2.67
CA LEU A 8 -8.38 2.78 -2.10
C LEU A 8 -7.23 2.09 -1.37
N VAL A 9 -6.00 2.45 -1.72
CA VAL A 9 -4.81 1.99 -1.01
C VAL A 9 -4.21 3.17 -0.24
N PHE A 10 -3.86 2.96 1.03
CA PHE A 10 -3.18 3.97 1.86
C PHE A 10 -2.19 3.35 2.84
N ASP A 11 -1.21 4.14 3.27
CA ASP A 11 -0.22 3.76 4.29
C ASP A 11 -0.74 4.15 5.69
N LEU A 12 -0.72 3.23 6.64
CA LEU A 12 -1.15 3.50 8.02
C LEU A 12 -0.17 4.42 8.79
N ASN A 13 1.02 4.69 8.24
CA ASN A 13 1.99 5.63 8.78
C ASN A 13 1.85 7.06 8.20
N ASN A 14 0.79 7.33 7.41
CA ASN A 14 0.26 8.62 6.92
C ASN A 14 0.37 8.87 5.41
N LEU A 15 1.51 8.58 4.78
CA LEU A 15 1.73 8.94 3.37
C LEU A 15 2.19 7.73 2.58
N LEU A 16 1.59 7.53 1.42
CA LEU A 16 2.09 6.60 0.43
C LEU A 16 3.49 7.04 -0.05
N PRO A 17 4.28 6.13 -0.62
CA PRO A 17 5.57 6.45 -1.22
C PRO A 17 5.55 7.60 -2.23
N SER A 18 4.42 7.82 -2.91
CA SER A 18 4.20 8.89 -3.87
C SER A 18 3.83 10.25 -3.22
N GLY A 19 3.59 10.27 -1.91
CA GLY A 19 3.30 11.48 -1.13
C GLY A 19 1.81 11.77 -0.92
N GLU A 20 0.89 11.01 -1.51
CA GLU A 20 -0.53 11.12 -1.25
C GLU A 20 -0.95 10.33 0.00
N LYS A 21 -2.07 10.73 0.62
CA LYS A 21 -2.67 9.96 1.72
C LYS A 21 -3.30 8.66 1.27
N SER A 22 -3.81 8.62 0.04
CA SER A 22 -4.45 7.46 -0.55
C SER A 22 -4.44 7.57 -2.07
N VAL A 23 -4.46 6.43 -2.76
CA VAL A 23 -4.64 6.37 -4.21
C VAL A 23 -5.82 5.49 -4.56
N GLU A 24 -6.61 5.92 -5.55
CA GLU A 24 -7.66 5.09 -6.14
C GLU A 24 -7.04 4.15 -7.18
N GLY A 25 -7.24 2.85 -6.99
CA GLY A 25 -6.71 1.84 -7.87
C GLY A 25 -6.64 0.45 -7.23
N TYR A 26 -6.40 -0.55 -8.07
CA TYR A 26 -6.30 -1.95 -7.65
C TYR A 26 -4.90 -2.33 -7.17
N SER A 27 -3.91 -1.47 -7.43
CA SER A 27 -2.51 -1.71 -7.14
C SER A 27 -1.76 -0.39 -6.94
N ILE A 28 -0.66 -0.46 -6.20
CA ILE A 28 0.34 0.60 -6.11
C ILE A 28 1.69 0.02 -6.54
N THR A 29 2.53 0.87 -7.12
CA THR A 29 3.90 0.50 -7.50
C THR A 29 4.86 1.29 -6.63
N ILE A 30 5.79 0.58 -5.98
CA ILE A 30 6.85 1.18 -5.18
C ILE A 30 8.16 0.98 -5.93
N GLU A 31 8.62 2.03 -6.60
CA GLU A 31 9.91 2.03 -7.29
C GLU A 31 11.05 2.26 -6.29
N GLN A 32 12.20 1.61 -6.51
CA GLN A 32 13.41 1.77 -5.70
C GLN A 32 13.15 1.64 -4.19
N ALA A 33 12.55 0.51 -3.78
CA ALA A 33 12.11 0.30 -2.41
C ALA A 33 13.22 0.56 -1.37
N THR A 34 12.94 1.43 -0.40
CA THR A 34 13.82 1.71 0.75
C THR A 34 13.18 1.21 2.04
N ARG A 35 14.01 1.01 3.08
CA ARG A 35 13.52 0.54 4.41
C ARG A 35 12.40 1.41 5.01
N HIS A 36 12.32 2.69 4.64
CA HIS A 36 11.32 3.62 5.18
C HIS A 36 9.92 3.38 4.60
N GLN A 37 9.82 2.61 3.50
CA GLN A 37 8.55 2.20 2.91
C GLN A 37 8.06 0.86 3.46
N ALA A 38 8.79 0.23 4.39
CA ALA A 38 8.27 -0.92 5.12
C ALA A 38 7.16 -0.45 6.09
N GLY A 39 6.11 -1.24 6.25
CA GLY A 39 4.97 -0.82 7.06
C GLY A 39 3.71 -1.62 6.78
N VAL A 40 2.58 -1.11 7.26
CA VAL A 40 1.26 -1.70 7.03
C VAL A 40 0.49 -0.82 6.05
N TYR A 41 0.13 -1.42 4.93
CA TYR A 41 -0.75 -0.83 3.93
C TYR A 41 -2.16 -1.34 4.14
N GLN A 42 -3.16 -0.53 3.84
CA GLN A 42 -4.55 -0.97 3.84
C GLN A 42 -5.16 -0.79 2.46
N CYS A 43 -5.87 -1.81 2.00
CA CYS A 43 -6.75 -1.75 0.84
C CYS A 43 -8.21 -1.71 1.30
N LYS A 44 -8.97 -0.76 0.78
CA LYS A 44 -10.39 -0.56 1.06
C LYS A 44 -11.19 -0.72 -0.23
N ALA A 45 -12.12 -1.66 -0.24
CA ALA A 45 -13.05 -1.87 -1.34
C ALA A 45 -14.46 -1.39 -0.96
N SER A 46 -15.03 -0.49 -1.77
CA SER A 46 -16.38 0.03 -1.58
C SER A 46 -17.16 0.02 -2.89
N ASN A 47 -18.40 -0.47 -2.86
CA ASN A 47 -19.36 -0.36 -3.95
C ASN A 47 -20.42 0.73 -3.69
N GLY A 48 -20.22 1.55 -2.65
CA GLY A 48 -21.15 2.60 -2.24
C GLY A 48 -22.38 2.11 -1.44
N VAL A 49 -22.45 0.82 -1.10
CA VAL A 49 -23.56 0.23 -0.36
C VAL A 49 -23.05 -0.54 0.85
N GLY A 50 -23.60 -0.24 2.03
CA GLY A 50 -23.17 -0.89 3.27
C GLY A 50 -21.78 -0.43 3.74
N LYS A 51 -21.17 -1.23 4.62
CA LYS A 51 -19.83 -0.95 5.13
C LYS A 51 -18.78 -1.40 4.10
N PRO A 52 -17.75 -0.59 3.84
CA PRO A 52 -16.63 -1.00 2.99
C PRO A 52 -15.87 -2.15 3.64
N VAL A 53 -15.21 -2.96 2.81
CA VAL A 53 -14.31 -4.02 3.27
C VAL A 53 -12.89 -3.45 3.29
N GLU A 54 -12.17 -3.69 4.38
CA GLU A 54 -10.81 -3.20 4.58
C GLU A 54 -9.89 -4.38 4.92
N GLN A 55 -8.74 -4.46 4.26
CA GLN A 55 -7.75 -5.52 4.49
C GLN A 55 -6.34 -4.93 4.60
N SER A 56 -5.61 -5.37 5.62
CA SER A 56 -4.23 -4.95 5.85
C SER A 56 -3.22 -5.87 5.15
N ILE A 57 -2.13 -5.26 4.69
CA ILE A 57 -0.98 -5.89 4.03
C ILE A 57 0.27 -5.43 4.78
N VAL A 58 1.14 -6.37 5.19
CA VAL A 58 2.42 -6.03 5.82
C VAL A 58 3.53 -6.09 4.76
N LEU A 59 4.20 -4.96 4.54
CA LEU A 59 5.32 -4.85 3.61
C LEU A 59 6.65 -4.92 4.39
N HIS A 60 7.41 -5.97 4.13
CA HIS A 60 8.79 -6.10 4.59
C HIS A 60 9.77 -5.76 3.46
N VAL A 61 10.65 -4.79 3.69
CA VAL A 61 11.75 -4.46 2.75
C VAL A 61 13.04 -5.09 3.27
N LEU A 62 13.59 -6.02 2.49
CA LEU A 62 14.84 -6.71 2.81
C LEU A 62 16.00 -6.06 2.08
N CYS A 63 17.08 -5.71 2.78
CA CYS A 63 18.34 -5.31 2.16
C CYS A 63 19.25 -6.53 2.00
N LYS A 64 20.03 -6.57 0.90
CA LYS A 64 21.17 -7.48 0.83
C LYS A 64 22.25 -6.92 1.74
N TYR A 65 22.55 -7.64 2.83
CA TYR A 65 23.85 -7.49 3.46
C TYR A 65 24.88 -8.01 2.46
N GLN A 66 25.44 -7.10 1.66
CA GLN A 66 26.65 -7.40 0.93
C GLN A 66 27.72 -7.52 2.00
N HIS A 67 28.00 -8.75 2.41
CA HIS A 67 29.10 -9.03 3.28
C HIS A 67 30.36 -8.54 2.56
N LEU A 68 30.79 -7.33 2.88
CA LEU A 68 32.17 -6.88 2.75
C LEU A 68 32.99 -7.74 3.71
N PHE A 69 33.17 -9.00 3.36
CA PHE A 69 34.37 -9.72 3.75
C PHE A 69 35.33 -9.58 2.59
N THR A 70 36.47 -9.03 2.96
CA THR A 70 37.68 -8.77 2.18
C THR A 70 38.15 -9.99 1.41
#